data_AF-A0A554S4C0-F1
#
_entry.id   AF-A0A554S4C0-F1
#
_cell.length_a   1.000
_cell.length_b   1.000
_cell.length_c   1.000
_cell.angle_alpha   90.00
_cell.angle_beta   90.00
_cell.angle_gamma   90.00
#
_symmetry.space_group_name_H-M   'P 1'
#
loop_
_entity.id
_entity.type
_entity.pdbx_description
1 polymer ?
#
loop_
_entity_poly.entity_id
_entity_poly.type
_entity_poly.pdbx_seq_one_letter_code
_entity_poly.pdbx_strand_id
1 'polypeptide(L)'
;MRTGRGLSILVPLLAAGFAFAASASTPTRSELRLAGLKIDDPLALVHKNLGQPQRVIGAPGSGHAILLYPGLRIEMTRSGRVLMLKSTSSRYCTSSGVCPGKPLAEVRKRWGEGTTDEDAQGRGKISYDDIGGSSCFVEVEPDTSGRVVHSVGFACP
;
A
#
# COMPACT_ATOMS: atom_id res chain seq x y z
N MET A 1 -48.62 -61.49 9.15
CA MET A 1 -47.56 -60.96 8.27
C MET A 1 -47.14 -59.60 8.81
N ARG A 2 -45.86 -59.47 9.21
CA ARG A 2 -45.23 -58.24 9.75
C ARG A 2 -44.60 -57.46 8.59
N THR A 3 -44.84 -56.16 8.50
CA THR A 3 -44.06 -55.25 7.65
C THR A 3 -43.68 -54.02 8.46
N GLY A 4 -42.41 -53.96 8.85
CA GLY A 4 -41.82 -52.84 9.58
C GLY A 4 -41.50 -51.67 8.64
N ARG A 5 -41.84 -50.45 9.08
CA ARG A 5 -41.43 -49.20 8.42
C ARG A 5 -40.13 -48.71 9.07
N GLY A 6 -39.04 -48.78 8.33
CA GLY A 6 -37.76 -48.20 8.71
C GLY A 6 -37.84 -46.67 8.71
N LEU A 7 -37.47 -46.07 9.84
CA LEU A 7 -37.36 -44.63 10.03
C LEU A 7 -35.90 -44.24 9.75
N SER A 8 -35.60 -43.74 8.54
CA SER A 8 -34.30 -43.19 8.20
C SER A 8 -34.15 -41.79 8.79
N ILE A 9 -33.31 -41.66 9.82
CA ILE A 9 -32.93 -40.39 10.43
C ILE A 9 -31.82 -39.77 9.55
N LEU A 10 -32.12 -38.64 8.92
CA LEU A 10 -31.13 -37.79 8.24
C LEU A 10 -30.24 -37.11 9.29
N VAL A 11 -28.93 -37.38 9.23
CA VAL A 11 -27.89 -36.68 10.00
C VAL A 11 -27.50 -35.41 9.23
N PRO A 12 -27.61 -34.20 9.80
CA PRO A 12 -27.11 -33.00 9.14
C PRO A 12 -25.60 -32.90 9.33
N LEU A 13 -24.86 -32.97 8.23
CA LEU A 13 -23.41 -32.77 8.18
C LEU A 13 -23.12 -31.27 8.38
N LEU A 14 -22.76 -30.87 9.61
CA LEU A 14 -22.24 -29.54 9.89
C LEU A 14 -20.83 -29.40 9.28
N ALA A 15 -20.74 -28.76 8.12
CA ALA A 15 -19.49 -28.33 7.54
C ALA A 15 -18.92 -27.17 8.38
N ALA A 16 -18.12 -27.49 9.39
CA ALA A 16 -17.28 -26.52 10.09
C ALA A 16 -16.18 -26.04 9.13
N GLY A 17 -16.46 -24.95 8.41
CA GLY A 17 -15.44 -24.26 7.62
C GLY A 17 -14.41 -23.64 8.56
N PHE A 18 -13.21 -24.20 8.61
CA PHE A 18 -12.06 -23.57 9.25
C PHE A 18 -11.70 -22.31 8.43
N ALA A 19 -12.23 -21.16 8.85
CA ALA A 19 -11.76 -19.87 8.37
C ALA A 19 -10.35 -19.64 8.94
N PHE A 20 -9.32 -19.94 8.15
CA PHE A 20 -7.95 -19.53 8.45
C PHE A 20 -7.94 -17.99 8.48
N ALA A 21 -7.86 -17.42 9.68
CA ALA A 21 -7.54 -16.01 9.84
C ALA A 21 -6.12 -15.82 9.32
N ALA A 22 -5.98 -15.27 8.11
CA ALA A 22 -4.68 -14.81 7.64
C ALA A 22 -4.19 -13.73 8.60
N SER A 23 -3.13 -14.04 9.35
CA SER A 23 -2.51 -13.11 10.28
C SER A 23 -1.97 -11.90 9.51
N ALA A 24 -2.14 -10.72 10.09
CA ALA A 24 -1.49 -9.52 9.59
C ALA A 24 0.03 -9.76 9.49
N SER A 25 0.64 -9.23 8.44
CA SER A 25 2.08 -9.33 8.20
C SER A 25 2.61 -7.98 7.74
N THR A 26 3.69 -7.52 8.38
CA THR A 26 4.36 -6.27 8.02
C THR A 26 4.67 -6.25 6.51
N PRO A 27 4.52 -5.10 5.84
CA PRO A 27 4.88 -4.95 4.44
C PRO A 27 6.30 -5.47 4.16
N THR A 28 6.46 -6.15 3.03
CA THR A 28 7.80 -6.60 2.58
C THR A 28 8.30 -5.69 1.46
N ARG A 29 9.55 -5.89 1.03
CA ARG A 29 10.16 -5.09 -0.07
C ARG A 29 9.36 -5.14 -1.37
N SER A 30 8.51 -6.14 -1.59
CA SER A 30 7.64 -6.16 -2.77
C SER A 30 6.59 -5.03 -2.76
N GLU A 31 6.24 -4.51 -1.59
CA GLU A 31 5.28 -3.40 -1.43
C GLU A 31 5.89 -2.04 -1.80
N LEU A 32 7.22 -1.92 -1.86
CA LEU A 32 7.96 -0.70 -2.24
C LEU A 32 7.93 -0.48 -3.76
N ARG A 33 6.74 -0.60 -4.35
CA ARG A 33 6.47 -0.38 -5.77
C ARG A 33 5.15 0.38 -5.95
N LEU A 34 5.17 1.44 -6.75
CA LEU A 34 3.99 2.18 -7.19
C LEU A 34 4.11 2.44 -8.69
N ALA A 35 3.03 2.27 -9.44
CA ALA A 35 3.01 2.51 -10.89
C ALA A 35 4.08 1.72 -11.67
N GLY A 36 4.46 0.54 -11.18
CA GLY A 36 5.54 -0.28 -11.75
C GLY A 36 6.95 0.24 -11.51
N LEU A 37 7.11 1.31 -10.73
CA LEU A 37 8.39 1.91 -10.34
C LEU A 37 8.78 1.50 -8.91
N LYS A 38 10.08 1.45 -8.65
CA LYS A 38 10.68 1.23 -7.32
C LYS A 38 11.73 2.30 -7.02
N ILE A 39 12.20 2.32 -5.79
CA ILE A 39 13.37 3.12 -5.39
C ILE A 39 14.59 2.74 -6.27
N ASP A 40 15.42 3.74 -6.53
CA ASP A 40 16.64 3.71 -7.36
C ASP A 40 16.40 3.59 -8.89
N ASP A 41 15.15 3.42 -9.33
CA ASP A 41 14.82 3.42 -10.76
C ASP A 41 15.27 4.75 -11.41
N PRO A 42 15.89 4.71 -12.60
CA PRO A 42 16.41 5.91 -13.25
C PRO A 42 15.28 6.73 -13.88
N LEU A 43 15.50 8.04 -14.01
CA LEU A 43 14.56 8.96 -14.69
C LEU A 43 14.10 8.46 -16.08
N ALA A 44 15.00 7.83 -16.84
CA ALA A 44 14.67 7.26 -18.14
C ALA A 44 13.57 6.19 -18.05
N LEU A 45 13.57 5.35 -17.01
CA LEU A 45 12.54 4.34 -16.77
C LEU A 45 11.23 4.99 -16.33
N VAL A 46 11.30 6.04 -15.51
CA VAL A 46 10.12 6.83 -15.12
C VAL A 46 9.42 7.39 -16.37
N HIS A 47 10.16 8.04 -17.26
CA HIS A 47 9.61 8.59 -18.50
C HIS A 47 9.11 7.50 -19.45
N LYS A 48 9.79 6.35 -19.51
CA LYS A 48 9.32 5.22 -20.31
C LYS A 48 7.96 4.69 -19.83
N ASN A 49 7.76 4.61 -18.52
CA ASN A 49 6.56 4.02 -17.94
C ASN A 49 5.39 5.00 -17.86
N LEU A 50 5.67 6.27 -17.55
CA LEU A 50 4.65 7.27 -17.21
C LEU A 50 4.56 8.43 -18.20
N GLY A 51 5.49 8.53 -19.14
CA GLY A 51 5.64 9.70 -19.99
C GLY A 51 6.19 10.91 -19.24
N GLN A 52 5.94 12.10 -19.78
CA GLN A 52 6.39 13.36 -19.18
C GLN A 52 5.50 13.75 -17.99
N PRO A 53 6.08 14.28 -16.90
CA PRO A 53 5.30 14.80 -15.77
C PRO A 53 4.50 16.05 -16.18
N GLN A 54 3.38 16.30 -15.49
CA GLN A 54 2.60 17.54 -15.67
C GLN A 54 3.37 18.77 -15.17
N ARG A 55 4.21 18.57 -14.16
CA ARG A 55 5.03 19.63 -13.58
C ARG A 55 6.30 19.04 -12.97
N VAL A 56 7.39 19.78 -13.10
CA VAL A 56 8.66 19.52 -12.42
C VAL A 56 8.93 20.67 -11.46
N ILE A 57 9.34 20.35 -10.24
CA ILE A 57 9.84 21.31 -9.25
C ILE A 57 11.32 21.02 -9.02
N GLY A 58 12.16 22.04 -9.17
CA GLY A 58 13.63 21.89 -9.24
C GLY A 58 14.09 21.46 -10.64
N ALA A 59 15.40 21.21 -10.79
CA ALA A 59 15.97 20.67 -12.01
C ALA A 59 16.60 19.29 -11.75
N PRO A 60 16.25 18.25 -12.54
CA PRO A 60 16.90 16.96 -12.44
C PRO A 60 18.41 17.10 -12.62
N GLY A 61 19.21 16.54 -11.70
CA GLY A 61 20.68 16.60 -11.76
C GLY A 61 21.32 17.74 -10.93
N SER A 62 20.58 18.81 -10.61
CA SER A 62 21.12 19.95 -9.86
C SER A 62 20.73 19.94 -8.37
N GLY A 63 19.83 19.06 -7.97
CA GLY A 63 19.32 18.90 -6.60
C GLY A 63 18.22 17.85 -6.53
N HIS A 64 17.45 17.82 -5.43
CA HIS A 64 16.24 17.01 -5.36
C HIS A 64 15.20 17.57 -6.33
N ALA A 65 14.78 16.77 -7.30
CA ALA A 65 13.73 17.13 -8.25
C ALA A 65 12.44 16.41 -7.88
N ILE A 66 11.31 17.11 -7.99
CA ILE A 66 9.98 16.52 -7.76
C ILE A 66 9.25 16.47 -9.10
N LEU A 67 8.83 15.27 -9.49
CA LEU A 67 8.02 15.03 -10.68
C LEU A 67 6.56 14.84 -10.25
N LEU A 68 5.65 15.61 -10.83
CA LEU A 68 4.23 15.55 -10.53
C LEU A 68 3.46 14.98 -11.71
N TYR A 69 2.80 13.86 -11.48
CA TYR A 69 1.88 13.19 -12.39
C TYR A 69 0.46 13.23 -11.81
N PRO A 70 -0.59 12.93 -12.60
CA PRO A 70 -1.96 12.88 -12.08
C PRO A 70 -2.12 11.86 -10.94
N GLY A 71 -2.11 12.33 -9.70
CA GLY A 71 -2.24 11.50 -8.50
C GLY A 71 -1.00 10.68 -8.13
N LEU A 72 0.18 11.06 -8.64
CA LEU A 72 1.47 10.48 -8.25
C LEU A 72 2.54 11.56 -8.14
N ARG A 73 3.25 11.56 -7.01
CA ARG A 73 4.44 12.37 -6.76
C ARG A 73 5.65 11.46 -6.72
N ILE A 74 6.72 11.86 -7.40
CA ILE A 74 8.00 11.18 -7.39
C ILE A 74 9.07 12.18 -6.97
N GLU A 75 9.85 11.84 -5.96
CA GLU A 75 11.05 12.61 -5.63
C GLU A 75 12.28 11.88 -6.13
N MET A 76 13.18 12.64 -6.74
CA MET A 76 14.39 12.14 -7.34
C MET A 76 15.59 12.57 -6.50
N THR A 77 16.57 11.68 -6.38
CA THR A 77 17.92 12.01 -5.91
C THR A 77 18.57 13.01 -6.87
N ARG A 78 19.65 13.65 -6.40
CA ARG A 78 20.49 14.49 -7.26
C ARG A 78 21.06 13.74 -8.47
N SER A 79 21.29 12.43 -8.36
CA SER A 79 21.76 11.59 -9.47
C SER A 79 20.64 11.17 -10.45
N GLY A 80 19.42 11.67 -10.28
CA GLY A 80 18.30 11.40 -11.19
C GLY A 80 17.68 10.02 -11.00
N ARG A 81 17.64 9.52 -9.77
CA ARG A 81 17.04 8.22 -9.40
C ARG A 81 15.90 8.38 -8.43
N VAL A 82 14.92 7.48 -8.45
CA VAL A 82 13.76 7.54 -7.55
C VAL A 82 14.21 7.42 -6.09
N LEU A 83 13.85 8.40 -5.28
CA LEU A 83 14.08 8.46 -3.83
C LEU A 83 12.79 8.18 -3.04
N MET A 84 11.66 8.68 -3.53
CA MET A 84 10.36 8.52 -2.89
C MET A 84 9.27 8.44 -3.97
N LEU A 85 8.25 7.62 -3.69
CA LEU A 85 7.02 7.53 -4.47
C LEU A 85 5.83 7.75 -3.53
N LYS A 86 4.87 8.59 -3.93
CA LYS A 86 3.63 8.82 -3.19
C LYS A 86 2.43 8.94 -4.11
N SER A 87 1.43 8.10 -3.89
CA SER A 87 0.18 8.04 -4.65
C SER A 87 -0.98 8.65 -3.86
N THR A 88 -1.81 9.43 -4.54
CA THR A 88 -3.14 9.87 -4.09
C THR A 88 -4.25 9.38 -5.02
N SER A 89 -3.94 8.46 -5.93
CA SER A 89 -4.86 7.92 -6.93
C SER A 89 -5.00 6.40 -6.78
N SER A 90 -6.23 5.92 -6.90
CA SER A 90 -6.54 4.48 -6.93
C SER A 90 -5.91 3.73 -8.11
N ARG A 91 -5.31 4.44 -9.07
CA ARG A 91 -4.56 3.86 -10.20
C ARG A 91 -3.17 3.36 -9.82
N TYR A 92 -2.61 3.86 -8.72
CA TYR A 92 -1.27 3.49 -8.28
C TYR A 92 -1.36 2.91 -6.88
N CYS A 93 -1.33 1.58 -6.83
CA CYS A 93 -1.42 0.77 -5.63
C CYS A 93 -0.11 0.07 -5.35
N THR A 94 0.10 -0.32 -4.10
CA THR A 94 1.17 -1.25 -3.75
C THR A 94 0.90 -2.63 -4.36
N SER A 95 1.91 -3.52 -4.36
CA SER A 95 1.81 -4.85 -4.95
C SER A 95 0.69 -5.72 -4.35
N SER A 96 0.40 -5.57 -3.05
CA SER A 96 -0.74 -6.25 -2.42
C SER A 96 -2.09 -5.60 -2.74
N GLY A 97 -2.12 -4.40 -3.34
CA GLY A 97 -3.34 -3.68 -3.70
C GLY A 97 -3.85 -2.71 -2.64
N VAL A 98 -2.96 -2.16 -1.79
CA VAL A 98 -3.31 -0.99 -0.97
C VAL A 98 -3.26 0.24 -1.84
N CYS A 99 -4.37 0.97 -1.91
CA CYS A 99 -4.56 2.12 -2.78
C CYS A 99 -5.31 3.24 -2.05
N PRO A 100 -5.11 4.50 -2.48
CA PRO A 100 -6.02 5.60 -2.13
C PRO A 100 -7.48 5.23 -2.44
N GLY A 101 -8.37 5.55 -1.49
CA GLY A 101 -9.79 5.22 -1.48
C GLY A 101 -10.15 3.89 -0.82
N LYS A 102 -9.17 3.03 -0.47
CA LYS A 102 -9.43 1.77 0.25
C LYS A 102 -9.77 2.02 1.72
N PRO A 103 -10.61 1.18 2.36
CA PRO A 103 -10.84 1.26 3.80
C PRO A 103 -9.55 1.05 4.58
N LEU A 104 -9.28 1.90 5.57
CA LEU A 104 -8.09 1.80 6.41
C LEU A 104 -8.08 0.49 7.21
N ALA A 105 -9.25 -0.01 7.59
CA ALA A 105 -9.40 -1.30 8.26
C ALA A 105 -8.89 -2.48 7.41
N GLU A 106 -9.00 -2.41 6.08
CA GLU A 106 -8.43 -3.45 5.20
C GLU A 106 -6.90 -3.42 5.22
N VAL A 107 -6.31 -2.22 5.28
CA VAL A 107 -4.86 -2.04 5.41
C VAL A 107 -4.37 -2.61 6.73
N ARG A 108 -5.03 -2.26 7.85
CA ARG A 108 -4.67 -2.76 9.18
C ARG A 108 -4.81 -4.27 9.30
N LYS A 109 -5.88 -4.85 8.73
CA LYS A 109 -6.04 -6.30 8.66
C LYS A 109 -4.90 -6.97 7.91
N ARG A 110 -4.34 -6.31 6.90
CA ARG A 110 -3.27 -6.86 6.06
C ARG A 110 -1.88 -6.68 6.70
N TRP A 111 -1.58 -5.48 7.16
CA TRP A 111 -0.23 -5.06 7.55
C TRP A 111 -0.03 -4.85 9.04
N GLY A 112 -1.11 -4.94 9.82
CA GLY A 112 -1.12 -4.59 11.24
C GLY A 112 -1.35 -3.10 11.45
N GLU A 113 -1.28 -2.68 12.70
CA GLU A 113 -1.62 -1.30 13.09
C GLU A 113 -0.59 -0.25 12.62
N GLY A 114 0.67 -0.65 12.43
CA GLY A 114 1.77 0.27 12.12
C GLY A 114 2.09 1.22 13.28
N THR A 115 3.05 2.12 13.07
CA THR A 115 3.36 3.21 13.99
C THR A 115 2.56 4.43 13.55
N THR A 116 1.82 5.06 14.47
CA THR A 116 1.04 6.27 14.14
C THR A 116 1.75 7.51 14.66
N ASP A 117 2.14 8.39 13.74
CA ASP A 117 2.65 9.72 14.05
C ASP A 117 1.48 10.71 13.98
N GLU A 118 0.82 10.94 15.11
CA GLU A 118 -0.34 11.85 15.22
C GLU A 118 0.08 13.32 15.01
N ASP A 119 -0.59 14.02 14.09
CA ASP A 119 -0.52 15.49 14.05
C ASP A 119 -1.26 16.09 15.28
N ALA A 120 -1.11 17.39 15.50
CA ALA A 120 -1.79 18.10 16.60
C ALA A 120 -3.34 18.02 16.52
N GLN A 121 -3.90 17.51 15.43
CA GLN A 121 -5.32 17.31 15.19
C GLN A 121 -5.72 15.82 15.28
N GLY A 122 -4.83 14.94 15.75
CA GLY A 122 -5.07 13.51 15.89
C GLY A 122 -5.17 12.77 14.54
N ARG A 123 -4.75 13.40 13.44
CA ARG A 123 -4.69 12.78 12.12
C ARG A 123 -3.29 12.27 11.92
N GLY A 124 -3.10 11.00 12.22
CA GLY A 124 -1.79 10.38 12.17
C GLY A 124 -1.46 9.80 10.80
N LYS A 125 -0.20 9.95 10.40
CA LYS A 125 0.38 9.13 9.36
C LYS A 125 0.67 7.76 9.96
N ILE A 126 0.39 6.69 9.22
CA ILE A 126 0.71 5.33 9.64
C ILE A 126 1.96 4.88 8.89
N SER A 127 3.02 4.64 9.63
CA SER A 127 4.31 4.19 9.12
C SER A 127 4.50 2.70 9.39
N TYR A 128 5.01 1.99 8.39
CA TYR A 128 5.46 0.62 8.48
C TYR A 128 6.95 0.59 8.15
N ASP A 129 7.77 0.55 9.19
CA ASP A 129 9.22 0.70 9.11
C ASP A 129 9.95 -0.65 8.96
N ASP A 130 11.27 -0.57 8.82
CA ASP A 130 12.20 -1.70 8.72
C ASP A 130 11.81 -2.74 7.65
N ILE A 131 11.40 -2.25 6.47
CA ILE A 131 10.92 -3.12 5.41
C ILE A 131 12.09 -3.95 4.85
N GLY A 132 12.14 -5.22 5.25
CA GLY A 132 13.18 -6.16 4.85
C GLY A 132 14.57 -5.78 5.36
N GLY A 133 14.69 -5.35 6.61
CA GLY A 133 15.97 -5.07 7.27
C GLY A 133 16.65 -3.80 6.74
N SER A 134 15.88 -2.75 6.44
CA SER A 134 16.41 -1.52 5.83
C SER A 134 15.75 -0.26 6.36
N SER A 135 16.33 0.91 6.07
CA SER A 135 15.75 2.22 6.39
C SER A 135 14.46 2.53 5.61
N CYS A 136 14.03 1.66 4.70
CA CYS A 136 12.83 1.85 3.92
C CYS A 136 11.56 1.70 4.75
N PHE A 137 10.59 2.55 4.47
CA PHE A 137 9.27 2.51 5.12
C PHE A 137 8.14 2.71 4.10
N VAL A 138 6.96 2.21 4.44
CA VAL A 138 5.69 2.53 3.77
C VAL A 138 4.90 3.47 4.66
N GLU A 139 4.40 4.55 4.09
CA GLU A 139 3.54 5.53 4.75
C GLU A 139 2.13 5.41 4.18
N VAL A 140 1.13 5.33 5.04
CA VAL A 140 -0.30 5.39 4.71
C VAL A 140 -0.88 6.59 5.44
N GLU A 141 -1.43 7.54 4.68
CA GLU A 141 -2.13 8.69 5.26
C GLU A 141 -3.63 8.47 5.12
N PRO A 142 -4.39 8.46 6.23
CA PRO A 142 -5.84 8.46 6.21
C PRO A 142 -6.41 9.77 5.64
N ASP A 143 -7.66 9.72 5.18
CA ASP A 143 -8.44 10.91 4.86
C ASP A 143 -8.87 11.68 6.12
N THR A 144 -9.56 12.80 5.93
CA THR A 144 -10.04 13.62 7.06
C THR A 144 -11.04 12.88 7.95
N SER A 145 -11.70 11.82 7.45
CA SER A 145 -12.56 10.97 8.28
C SER A 145 -11.82 9.89 9.05
N GLY A 146 -10.53 9.64 8.73
CA GLY A 146 -9.73 8.57 9.33
C GLY A 146 -10.17 7.16 8.92
N ARG A 147 -11.04 7.02 7.92
CA ARG A 147 -11.66 5.73 7.56
C ARG A 147 -11.14 5.14 6.26
N VAL A 148 -10.66 5.98 5.36
CA VAL A 148 -10.12 5.54 4.07
C VAL A 148 -8.71 6.04 3.87
N VAL A 149 -7.93 5.33 3.07
CA VAL A 149 -6.61 5.75 2.65
C VAL A 149 -6.74 6.98 1.75
N HIS A 150 -6.15 8.10 2.15
CA HIS A 150 -5.98 9.27 1.29
C HIS A 150 -4.74 9.13 0.41
N SER A 151 -3.64 8.68 0.99
CA SER A 151 -2.39 8.50 0.26
C SER A 151 -1.62 7.27 0.74
N VAL A 152 -0.81 6.71 -0.17
CA VAL A 152 0.17 5.68 0.15
C VAL A 152 1.48 6.04 -0.50
N GLY A 153 2.58 5.91 0.22
CA GLY A 153 3.90 6.20 -0.30
C GLY A 153 4.98 5.38 0.37
N PHE A 154 6.20 5.49 -0.16
CA PHE A 154 7.38 4.90 0.46
C PHE A 154 8.64 5.65 0.07
N ALA A 155 9.63 5.60 0.95
CA ALA A 155 10.96 6.15 0.75
C ALA A 155 12.00 5.22 1.38
N CYS A 156 13.23 5.33 0.89
CA CYS A 156 14.41 4.71 1.49
C CYS A 156 15.48 5.79 1.66
N PRO A 157 15.51 6.46 2.84
CA PRO A 157 16.54 7.46 3.15
C PRO A 157 17.93 6.82 3.30
#